data_AF-A0A517LMT3-F1
#
_entry.id   AF-A0A517LMT3-F1
#
_cell.length_a   1.000
_cell.length_b   1.000
_cell.length_c   1.000
_cell.angle_alpha   90.00
_cell.angle_beta   90.00
_cell.angle_gamma   90.00
#
_symmetry.space_group_name_H-M   'P 1'
#
loop_
_entity.id
_entity.type
_entity.pdbx_description
1 polymer ?
#
loop_
_entity_poly.entity_id
_entity_poly.type
_entity_poly.pdbx_seq_one_letter_code
_entity_poly.pdbx_strand_id
1 'polypeptide(L)'
;MLACAIPRFVLGRQILLSTLLFLSSVPVSAAQQSNFTDAHPSNFTGNSTIVDFRLSQIREDIHCYALPYGAIGFASHILTYYCLVINCLGKKPLIPWETQEHAWLNIALGSLQMVGTVVASALSISHCGGHINLQLFGIWMMLTSIATSLALMVGHGKCMIRPNQAYAPINQQTSRKTSKAGPSFQLKALGSSQHSPQRGRQHANARNSSSECLVRPPSLLTKSVAKSSSASDRRILWSLIAMILLGGCAVGAVGAVRIAIVAFPAIRTLRFITFGSLLIPVVYIVLASLSCLFSGPCKGSDPCSRNPVQGALKICFWFLVAMLLYMDWLLSAVTGNWWGFPHDLPRGDKILYWTYFGLKRIALLSS
;
A
#
# COMPACT_ATOMS: atom_id res chain seq x y z
N MET A 1 -16.58 -9.33 32.50
CA MET A 1 -15.64 -8.43 31.78
C MET A 1 -14.33 -9.16 31.44
N LEU A 2 -14.39 -10.36 30.86
CA LEU A 2 -13.21 -11.16 30.52
C LEU A 2 -13.51 -12.05 29.29
N ALA A 3 -13.97 -11.43 28.20
CA ALA A 3 -14.28 -12.14 26.95
C ALA A 3 -14.27 -11.16 25.76
N CYS A 4 -13.13 -10.52 25.46
CA CYS A 4 -12.98 -9.75 24.22
C CYS A 4 -11.51 -9.41 23.87
N ALA A 5 -10.58 -10.36 24.03
CA ALA A 5 -9.15 -10.11 23.79
C ALA A 5 -8.48 -11.04 22.76
N ILE A 6 -9.23 -11.88 22.03
CA ILE A 6 -8.68 -12.74 20.97
C ILE A 6 -9.71 -12.72 19.82
N PRO A 7 -9.38 -12.18 18.62
CA PRO A 7 -8.57 -12.93 17.66
C PRO A 7 -7.71 -12.07 16.69
N ARG A 8 -6.99 -11.05 17.16
CA ARG A 8 -6.01 -10.36 16.28
C ARG A 8 -4.73 -11.17 16.08
N PHE A 9 -4.38 -12.02 17.04
CA PHE A 9 -3.19 -12.86 17.00
C PHE A 9 -3.36 -14.08 16.09
N VAL A 10 -4.57 -14.66 16.04
CA VAL A 10 -4.89 -15.82 15.19
C VAL A 10 -4.91 -15.43 13.72
N LEU A 11 -5.48 -14.26 13.38
CA LEU A 11 -5.55 -13.81 11.99
C LEU A 11 -4.17 -13.46 11.43
N GLY A 12 -3.30 -12.78 12.20
CA GLY A 12 -1.93 -12.48 11.78
C GLY A 12 -1.06 -13.74 11.63
N ARG A 13 -1.22 -14.71 12.55
CA ARG A 13 -0.50 -15.99 12.49
C ARG A 13 -1.01 -16.88 11.35
N GLN A 14 -2.32 -16.91 11.11
CA GLN A 14 -2.93 -17.57 9.94
C GLN A 14 -2.48 -16.92 8.65
N ILE A 15 -2.44 -15.59 8.56
CA ILE A 15 -1.96 -14.90 7.36
C ILE A 15 -0.48 -15.21 7.10
N LEU A 16 0.37 -15.13 8.13
CA LEU A 16 1.79 -15.46 7.99
C LEU A 16 2.00 -16.94 7.62
N LEU A 17 1.30 -17.86 8.28
CA LEU A 17 1.33 -19.29 7.94
C LEU A 17 0.78 -19.54 6.55
N SER A 18 -0.32 -18.93 6.13
CA SER A 18 -0.86 -19.08 4.78
C SER A 18 0.04 -18.48 3.73
N THR A 19 0.76 -17.39 4.03
CA THR A 19 1.74 -16.81 3.09
C THR A 19 2.99 -17.68 3.00
N LEU A 20 3.49 -18.19 4.13
CA LEU A 20 4.62 -19.12 4.17
C LEU A 20 4.25 -20.48 3.56
N LEU A 21 3.06 -20.98 3.83
CA LEU A 21 2.51 -22.20 3.25
C LEU A 21 2.31 -22.03 1.75
N PHE A 22 1.74 -20.91 1.29
CA PHE A 22 1.62 -20.58 -0.13
C PHE A 22 2.99 -20.50 -0.82
N LEU A 23 3.98 -19.88 -0.18
CA LEU A 23 5.35 -19.84 -0.70
C LEU A 23 6.01 -21.22 -0.74
N SER A 24 5.69 -22.11 0.21
CA SER A 24 6.16 -23.50 0.20
C SER A 24 5.32 -24.44 -0.67
N SER A 25 4.09 -24.05 -1.03
CA SER A 25 3.12 -24.86 -1.75
C SER A 25 2.95 -24.45 -3.20
N VAL A 26 3.65 -23.42 -3.69
CA VAL A 26 3.92 -23.31 -5.12
C VAL A 26 4.79 -24.52 -5.42
N PRO A 27 4.24 -25.59 -6.03
CA PRO A 27 5.05 -26.73 -6.36
C PRO A 27 6.04 -26.19 -7.37
N VAL A 28 7.34 -26.31 -7.08
CA VAL A 28 8.37 -26.35 -8.12
C VAL A 28 8.26 -27.69 -8.86
N SER A 29 7.04 -28.16 -9.09
CA SER A 29 6.74 -29.22 -10.04
C SER A 29 6.84 -28.54 -11.39
N ALA A 30 8.06 -28.59 -11.93
CA ALA A 30 8.34 -28.79 -13.33
C ALA A 30 7.10 -28.53 -14.20
N ALA A 31 6.98 -27.32 -14.76
CA ALA A 31 7.19 -27.20 -16.21
C ALA A 31 7.69 -28.53 -16.77
N GLN A 32 6.70 -29.33 -17.19
CA GLN A 32 6.87 -30.61 -17.86
C GLN A 32 7.92 -30.38 -18.94
N GLN A 33 9.11 -30.88 -18.64
CA GLN A 33 10.27 -30.91 -19.49
C GLN A 33 9.83 -31.66 -20.73
N SER A 34 9.40 -30.93 -21.76
CA SER A 34 9.19 -31.52 -23.07
C SER A 34 10.53 -32.14 -23.46
N ASN A 35 10.55 -33.47 -23.51
CA ASN A 35 11.67 -34.33 -23.90
C ASN A 35 12.58 -33.64 -24.91
N PHE A 36 13.69 -33.07 -24.44
CA PHE A 36 14.85 -32.71 -25.27
C PHE A 36 15.93 -33.78 -25.03
N THR A 37 15.54 -35.03 -25.27
CA THR A 37 16.39 -36.13 -25.74
C THR A 37 16.31 -35.99 -27.26
N ASP A 38 17.32 -35.65 -28.05
CA ASP A 38 18.63 -36.27 -28.14
C ASP A 38 19.59 -35.36 -28.90
N ALA A 39 20.73 -35.01 -28.30
CA ALA A 39 21.97 -34.78 -29.02
C ALA A 39 23.12 -34.77 -28.00
N HIS A 40 23.99 -35.77 -28.10
CA HIS A 40 25.11 -36.03 -27.21
C HIS A 40 26.37 -35.38 -27.81
N PRO A 41 26.97 -34.33 -27.22
CA PRO A 41 28.36 -33.99 -27.49
C PRO A 41 29.23 -34.47 -26.31
N SER A 42 30.07 -35.45 -26.58
CA SER A 42 31.08 -35.98 -25.65
C SER A 42 32.21 -34.95 -25.42
N ASN A 43 32.58 -34.79 -24.15
CA ASN A 43 33.81 -34.15 -23.64
C ASN A 43 34.10 -32.70 -24.06
N PHE A 44 33.13 -31.80 -23.88
CA PHE A 44 33.42 -30.37 -23.81
C PHE A 44 33.76 -30.00 -22.36
N THR A 45 34.94 -29.42 -22.11
CA THR A 45 35.29 -28.70 -20.86
C THR A 45 34.40 -27.45 -20.74
N GLY A 46 33.12 -27.70 -20.49
CA GLY A 46 32.00 -26.94 -21.08
C GLY A 46 31.06 -26.28 -20.11
N ASN A 47 31.54 -25.87 -18.95
CA ASN A 47 30.70 -25.12 -18.02
C ASN A 47 30.42 -23.69 -18.51
N SER A 48 31.38 -23.02 -19.16
CA SER A 48 31.19 -21.66 -19.66
C SER A 48 30.19 -21.62 -20.82
N THR A 49 30.30 -22.55 -21.78
CA THR A 49 29.41 -22.57 -22.96
C THR A 49 27.96 -22.87 -22.62
N ILE A 50 27.70 -23.73 -21.62
CA ILE A 50 26.32 -24.00 -21.16
C ILE A 50 25.70 -22.76 -20.53
N VAL A 51 26.46 -22.02 -19.70
CA VAL A 51 25.97 -20.80 -19.06
C VAL A 51 25.69 -19.72 -20.11
N ASP A 52 26.60 -19.55 -21.06
CA ASP A 52 26.45 -18.57 -22.15
C ASP A 52 25.21 -18.89 -23.02
N PHE A 53 25.00 -20.17 -23.37
CA PHE A 53 23.82 -20.61 -24.11
C PHE A 53 22.51 -20.36 -23.34
N ARG A 54 22.47 -20.66 -22.04
CA ARG A 54 21.28 -20.39 -21.22
C ARG A 54 21.03 -18.88 -21.09
N LEU A 55 22.08 -18.09 -21.00
CA LEU A 55 21.95 -16.64 -20.91
C LEU A 55 21.46 -16.04 -22.23
N SER A 56 21.94 -16.51 -23.38
CA SER A 56 21.44 -16.08 -24.69
C SER A 56 19.98 -16.45 -24.86
N GLN A 57 19.58 -17.66 -24.46
CA GLN A 57 18.18 -18.08 -24.46
C GLN A 57 17.32 -17.17 -23.57
N ILE A 58 17.74 -16.87 -22.34
CA ILE A 58 16.99 -15.94 -21.47
C ILE A 58 16.90 -14.54 -22.10
N ARG A 59 17.95 -14.06 -22.77
CA ARG A 59 17.93 -12.75 -23.43
C ARG A 59 16.92 -12.74 -24.56
N GLU A 60 16.91 -13.77 -25.40
CA GLU A 60 15.91 -13.97 -26.47
C GLU A 60 14.50 -14.03 -25.90
N ASP A 61 14.29 -14.80 -24.83
CA ASP A 61 13.01 -14.93 -24.14
C ASP A 61 12.52 -13.58 -23.59
N ILE A 62 13.40 -12.71 -23.07
CA ILE A 62 12.99 -11.41 -22.52
C ILE A 62 12.39 -10.50 -23.62
N HIS A 63 12.71 -10.70 -24.90
CA HIS A 63 12.11 -9.90 -25.98
C HIS A 63 10.60 -10.16 -26.15
N CYS A 64 10.05 -11.30 -25.71
CA CYS A 64 8.59 -11.47 -25.68
C CYS A 64 7.92 -10.61 -24.60
N TYR A 65 8.69 -10.17 -23.60
CA TYR A 65 8.19 -9.49 -22.41
C TYR A 65 8.11 -7.98 -22.66
N ALA A 66 6.98 -7.54 -23.20
CA ALA A 66 6.71 -6.15 -23.60
C ALA A 66 6.43 -5.19 -22.42
N LEU A 67 7.19 -5.29 -21.32
CA LEU A 67 6.95 -4.52 -20.09
C LEU A 67 8.17 -3.64 -19.73
N PRO A 68 7.94 -2.46 -19.11
CA PRO A 68 9.00 -1.55 -18.72
C PRO A 68 9.90 -2.16 -17.65
N TYR A 69 11.20 -2.23 -17.95
CA TYR A 69 12.28 -2.58 -17.03
C TYR A 69 13.38 -1.51 -17.08
N GLY A 70 14.47 -1.69 -16.34
CA GLY A 70 15.58 -0.74 -16.28
C GLY A 70 15.23 0.61 -15.71
N ALA A 71 15.88 1.68 -16.18
CA ALA A 71 15.66 3.02 -15.63
C ALA A 71 14.18 3.43 -15.72
N ILE A 72 13.51 3.14 -16.84
CA ILE A 72 12.08 3.43 -17.02
C ILE A 72 11.23 2.57 -16.08
N GLY A 73 11.50 1.26 -15.99
CA GLY A 73 10.81 0.34 -15.08
C GLY A 73 10.97 0.73 -13.60
N PHE A 74 12.19 1.09 -13.21
CA PHE A 74 12.56 1.55 -11.87
C PHE A 74 11.81 2.83 -11.48
N ALA A 75 11.89 3.86 -12.32
CA ALA A 75 11.14 5.12 -12.11
C ALA A 75 9.63 4.84 -12.05
N SER A 76 9.17 3.92 -12.91
CA SER A 76 7.81 3.43 -12.92
C SER A 76 7.37 2.83 -11.57
N HIS A 77 8.19 1.96 -10.96
CA HIS A 77 7.86 1.35 -9.69
C HIS A 77 7.87 2.38 -8.55
N ILE A 78 8.86 3.27 -8.49
CA ILE A 78 8.90 4.36 -7.51
C ILE A 78 7.61 5.18 -7.57
N LEU A 79 7.19 5.56 -8.78
CA LEU A 79 6.01 6.39 -8.98
C LEU A 79 4.72 5.65 -8.60
N THR A 80 4.63 4.34 -8.87
CA THR A 80 3.52 3.51 -8.40
C THR A 80 3.44 3.47 -6.87
N TYR A 81 4.56 3.32 -6.18
CA TYR A 81 4.60 3.34 -4.71
C TYR A 81 4.26 4.70 -4.14
N TYR A 82 4.77 5.76 -4.75
CA TYR A 82 4.41 7.12 -4.40
C TYR A 82 2.89 7.33 -4.51
N CYS A 83 2.28 7.00 -5.65
CA CYS A 83 0.82 7.09 -5.81
C CYS A 83 0.07 6.26 -4.77
N LEU A 84 0.53 5.04 -4.51
CA LEU A 84 -0.07 4.17 -3.50
C LEU A 84 -0.09 4.87 -2.14
N VAL A 85 1.06 5.40 -1.68
CA VAL A 85 1.18 6.08 -0.39
C VAL A 85 0.31 7.34 -0.34
N ILE A 86 0.36 8.19 -1.37
CA ILE A 86 -0.40 9.44 -1.40
C ILE A 86 -1.91 9.18 -1.44
N ASN A 87 -2.37 8.19 -2.20
CA ASN A 87 -3.77 7.74 -2.20
C ASN A 87 -4.18 7.14 -0.84
N CYS A 88 -3.29 6.41 -0.14
CA CYS A 88 -3.56 5.93 1.23
C CYS A 88 -3.82 7.09 2.20
N LEU A 89 -3.15 8.23 1.98
CA LEU A 89 -3.32 9.44 2.78
C LEU A 89 -4.58 10.25 2.41
N GLY A 90 -5.23 9.94 1.27
CA GLY A 90 -6.39 10.68 0.75
C GLY A 90 -5.99 12.05 0.16
N LYS A 91 -4.80 12.11 -0.44
CA LYS A 91 -4.20 13.32 -1.02
C LYS A 91 -4.03 13.13 -2.53
N LYS A 92 -3.93 14.22 -3.29
CA LYS A 92 -3.75 14.16 -4.76
C LYS A 92 -2.28 13.80 -5.08
N PRO A 93 -1.98 12.77 -5.88
CA PRO A 93 -0.60 12.40 -6.22
C PRO A 93 0.21 13.52 -6.86
N LEU A 94 -0.37 14.29 -7.78
CA LEU A 94 0.33 15.43 -8.41
C LEU A 94 0.50 16.62 -7.47
N ILE A 95 -0.40 16.81 -6.50
CA ILE A 95 -0.43 17.95 -5.58
C ILE A 95 -0.70 17.41 -4.16
N PRO A 96 0.31 16.81 -3.49
CA PRO A 96 0.12 16.03 -2.25
C PRO A 96 -0.39 16.86 -1.07
N TRP A 97 -0.37 18.19 -1.18
CA TRP A 97 -0.89 19.14 -0.20
C TRP A 97 -2.42 19.17 -0.20
N GLU A 98 -3.05 18.93 -1.34
CA GLU A 98 -4.50 19.01 -1.53
C GLU A 98 -5.20 17.68 -1.24
N THR A 99 -6.39 17.76 -0.64
CA THR A 99 -7.27 16.61 -0.47
C THR A 99 -7.98 16.30 -1.77
N GLN A 100 -8.18 15.02 -2.07
CA GLN A 100 -8.92 14.61 -3.26
C GLN A 100 -10.42 14.94 -3.10
N GLU A 101 -11.02 15.56 -4.11
CA GLU A 101 -12.41 16.03 -4.05
C GLU A 101 -13.36 15.12 -4.85
N HIS A 102 -12.88 14.50 -5.92
CA HIS A 102 -13.73 13.87 -6.93
C HIS A 102 -13.74 12.34 -6.81
N ALA A 103 -14.52 11.82 -5.87
CA ALA A 103 -14.61 10.37 -5.62
C ALA A 103 -14.99 9.54 -6.86
N TRP A 104 -15.93 10.01 -7.66
CA TRP A 104 -16.38 9.31 -8.87
C TRP A 104 -15.28 9.19 -9.92
N LEU A 105 -14.48 10.24 -10.10
CA LEU A 105 -13.37 10.28 -11.04
C LEU A 105 -12.29 9.29 -10.60
N ASN A 106 -12.01 9.19 -9.30
CA ASN A 106 -11.02 8.24 -8.79
C ASN A 106 -11.49 6.78 -8.89
N ILE A 107 -12.80 6.52 -8.77
CA ILE A 107 -13.38 5.22 -9.09
C ILE A 107 -13.24 4.89 -10.59
N ALA A 108 -13.55 5.86 -11.47
CA ALA A 108 -13.42 5.68 -12.92
C ALA A 108 -11.97 5.43 -13.36
N LEU A 109 -11.03 6.25 -12.87
CA LEU A 109 -9.59 6.10 -13.14
C LEU A 109 -9.05 4.79 -12.57
N GLY A 110 -9.43 4.41 -11.35
CA GLY A 110 -9.03 3.13 -10.74
C GLY A 110 -9.55 1.92 -11.51
N SER A 111 -10.79 1.98 -11.98
CA SER A 111 -11.41 0.93 -12.81
C SER A 111 -10.73 0.83 -14.18
N LEU A 112 -10.50 1.97 -14.85
CA LEU A 112 -9.81 2.03 -16.14
C LEU A 112 -8.37 1.50 -16.04
N GLN A 113 -7.63 1.92 -15.01
CA GLN A 113 -6.30 1.41 -14.73
C GLN A 113 -6.34 -0.11 -14.49
N MET A 114 -7.31 -0.60 -13.69
CA MET A 114 -7.40 -2.03 -13.36
C MET A 114 -7.64 -2.87 -14.62
N VAL A 115 -8.67 -2.52 -15.42
CA VAL A 115 -9.01 -3.26 -16.64
C VAL A 115 -7.86 -3.18 -17.64
N GLY A 116 -7.33 -1.98 -17.89
CA GLY A 116 -6.27 -1.79 -18.86
C GLY A 116 -4.98 -2.54 -18.51
N THR A 117 -4.54 -2.45 -17.25
CA THR A 117 -3.32 -3.14 -16.81
C THR A 117 -3.49 -4.66 -16.75
N VAL A 118 -4.67 -5.17 -16.37
CA VAL A 118 -4.97 -6.61 -16.39
C VAL A 118 -4.95 -7.14 -17.82
N VAL A 119 -5.62 -6.48 -18.77
CA VAL A 119 -5.63 -6.88 -20.19
C VAL A 119 -4.21 -6.85 -20.76
N ALA A 120 -3.46 -5.76 -20.56
CA ALA A 120 -2.10 -5.65 -21.06
C ALA A 120 -1.15 -6.69 -20.42
N SER A 121 -1.31 -6.99 -19.13
CA SER A 121 -0.53 -8.04 -18.46
C SER A 121 -0.90 -9.43 -18.98
N ALA A 122 -2.18 -9.71 -19.20
CA ALA A 122 -2.66 -10.98 -19.74
C ALA A 122 -2.12 -11.22 -21.17
N LEU A 123 -2.16 -10.19 -22.03
CA LEU A 123 -1.57 -10.25 -23.37
C LEU A 123 -0.07 -10.52 -23.29
N SER A 124 0.65 -9.82 -22.42
CA SER A 124 2.09 -10.03 -22.22
C SER A 124 2.41 -11.46 -21.75
N ILE A 125 1.63 -12.00 -20.80
CA ILE A 125 1.77 -13.38 -20.32
C ILE A 125 1.49 -14.38 -21.45
N SER A 126 0.47 -14.12 -22.27
CA SER A 126 0.10 -14.99 -23.38
C SER A 126 1.14 -15.02 -24.50
N HIS A 127 1.79 -13.89 -24.79
CA HIS A 127 2.89 -13.79 -25.75
C HIS A 127 4.13 -14.55 -25.26
N CYS A 128 4.41 -14.50 -23.96
CA CYS A 128 5.50 -15.25 -23.33
C CYS A 128 5.12 -16.69 -22.92
N GLY A 129 4.20 -17.33 -23.64
CA GLY A 129 3.83 -18.73 -23.41
C GLY A 129 5.06 -19.64 -23.38
N GLY A 130 5.20 -20.48 -22.35
CA GLY A 130 6.32 -21.43 -22.21
C GLY A 130 7.44 -21.02 -21.26
N HIS A 131 7.57 -19.73 -20.93
CA HIS A 131 8.66 -19.24 -20.07
C HIS A 131 8.16 -18.88 -18.67
N ILE A 132 8.04 -19.87 -17.78
CA ILE A 132 7.48 -19.71 -16.43
C ILE A 132 8.11 -18.55 -15.65
N ASN A 133 9.42 -18.31 -15.80
CA ASN A 133 10.12 -17.25 -15.08
C ASN A 133 9.60 -15.85 -15.45
N LEU A 134 9.31 -15.62 -16.74
CA LEU A 134 8.77 -14.34 -17.23
C LEU A 134 7.28 -14.22 -16.94
N GLN A 135 6.54 -15.33 -16.97
CA GLN A 135 5.13 -15.36 -16.57
C GLN A 135 4.95 -14.93 -15.10
N LEU A 136 5.84 -15.34 -14.20
CA LEU A 136 5.82 -14.90 -12.80
C LEU A 136 5.92 -13.37 -12.67
N PHE A 137 6.71 -12.70 -13.51
CA PHE A 137 6.75 -11.24 -13.52
C PHE A 137 5.47 -10.63 -14.05
N GLY A 138 4.88 -11.20 -15.11
CA GLY A 138 3.56 -10.78 -15.60
C GLY A 138 2.48 -10.88 -14.51
N ILE A 139 2.45 -11.99 -13.77
CA ILE A 139 1.51 -12.21 -12.65
C ILE A 139 1.75 -11.19 -11.54
N TRP A 140 3.01 -10.95 -11.19
CA TRP A 140 3.38 -9.92 -10.21
C TRP A 140 2.89 -8.53 -10.63
N MET A 141 3.12 -8.14 -11.89
CA MET A 141 2.70 -6.86 -12.44
C MET A 141 1.17 -6.71 -12.45
N MET A 142 0.46 -7.78 -12.73
CA MET A 142 -1.01 -7.82 -12.64
C MET A 142 -1.49 -7.62 -11.20
N LEU A 143 -0.93 -8.36 -10.23
CA LEU A 143 -1.32 -8.29 -8.82
C LEU A 143 -1.03 -6.92 -8.20
N THR A 144 0.14 -6.34 -8.50
CA THR A 144 0.47 -4.98 -8.04
C THR A 144 -0.48 -3.94 -8.63
N SER A 145 -0.85 -4.08 -9.91
CA SER A 145 -1.78 -3.16 -10.56
C SER A 145 -3.17 -3.26 -9.94
N ILE A 146 -3.68 -4.47 -9.69
CA ILE A 146 -4.95 -4.70 -8.97
C ILE A 146 -4.90 -4.04 -7.58
N ALA A 147 -3.84 -4.28 -6.81
CA ALA A 147 -3.68 -3.69 -5.48
C ALA A 147 -3.70 -2.16 -5.51
N THR A 148 -3.00 -1.54 -6.48
CA THR A 148 -2.94 -0.07 -6.60
C THR A 148 -4.27 0.53 -7.06
N SER A 149 -4.99 -0.13 -7.97
CA SER A 149 -6.34 0.29 -8.39
C SER A 149 -7.34 0.18 -7.24
N LEU A 150 -7.30 -0.90 -6.46
CA LEU A 150 -8.12 -1.04 -5.25
C LEU A 150 -7.79 0.06 -4.23
N ALA A 151 -6.51 0.36 -4.01
CA ALA A 151 -6.11 1.44 -3.13
C ALA A 151 -6.62 2.82 -3.57
N LEU A 152 -6.60 3.10 -4.88
CA LEU A 152 -7.15 4.34 -5.44
C LEU A 152 -8.67 4.45 -5.20
N MET A 153 -9.43 3.37 -5.47
CA MET A 153 -10.87 3.33 -5.23
C MET A 153 -11.22 3.48 -3.75
N VAL A 154 -10.41 2.91 -2.85
CA VAL A 154 -10.67 2.86 -1.40
C VAL A 154 -10.18 4.11 -0.65
N GLY A 155 -9.14 4.78 -1.17
CA GLY A 155 -8.61 6.03 -0.58
C GLY A 155 -9.70 7.08 -0.32
N HIS A 156 -10.70 7.13 -1.20
CA HIS A 156 -11.87 8.01 -1.10
C HIS A 156 -12.94 7.63 -0.09
N GLY A 157 -12.94 6.40 0.43
CA GLY A 157 -13.99 5.90 1.32
C GLY A 157 -14.15 6.71 2.62
N LYS A 158 -13.15 7.51 3.00
CA LYS A 158 -13.28 8.49 4.10
C LYS A 158 -14.34 9.56 3.85
N CYS A 159 -14.60 9.91 2.58
CA CYS A 159 -15.51 11.00 2.23
C CYS A 159 -16.94 10.51 1.93
N MET A 160 -17.10 9.32 1.34
CA MET A 160 -18.45 8.80 1.02
C MET A 160 -19.26 8.37 2.24
N ILE A 161 -18.63 8.12 3.39
CA ILE A 161 -19.32 7.78 4.65
C ILE A 161 -19.33 8.98 5.60
N ARG A 162 -19.48 10.20 5.07
CA ARG A 162 -20.33 11.18 5.75
C ARG A 162 -21.69 11.09 5.07
N PRO A 163 -22.57 10.14 5.48
CA PRO A 163 -23.94 10.19 5.02
C PRO A 163 -24.42 11.58 5.36
N ASN A 164 -24.88 12.32 4.34
CA ASN A 164 -25.49 13.64 4.43
C ASN A 164 -25.89 13.90 5.88
N GLN A 165 -24.97 14.49 6.65
CA GLN A 165 -25.37 15.12 7.87
C GLN A 165 -25.99 16.36 7.29
N ALA A 166 -27.26 16.16 6.86
CA ALA A 166 -28.15 17.14 6.34
C ALA A 166 -27.82 18.34 7.18
N TYR A 167 -27.48 19.45 6.51
CA TYR A 167 -27.62 20.78 7.06
C TYR A 167 -28.84 20.69 7.98
N ALA A 168 -28.61 20.49 9.27
CA ALA A 168 -29.66 20.66 10.23
C ALA A 168 -29.87 22.14 10.03
N PRO A 169 -31.01 22.57 9.43
CA PRO A 169 -31.25 23.99 9.33
C PRO A 169 -31.01 24.47 10.75
N ILE A 170 -30.05 25.37 10.91
CA ILE A 170 -29.86 26.09 12.16
C ILE A 170 -31.24 26.69 12.34
N ASN A 171 -32.07 26.02 13.13
CA ASN A 171 -33.33 26.55 13.57
C ASN A 171 -32.86 27.77 14.33
N GLN A 172 -32.94 28.90 13.64
CA GLN A 172 -33.22 30.20 14.19
C GLN A 172 -34.44 30.01 15.12
N GLN A 173 -34.21 29.41 16.28
CA GLN A 173 -34.81 29.91 17.50
C GLN A 173 -34.15 31.27 17.75
N THR A 174 -34.48 32.22 16.87
CA THR A 174 -34.68 33.60 17.22
C THR A 174 -35.77 33.52 18.28
N SER A 175 -35.33 33.26 19.51
CA SER A 175 -36.14 33.40 20.69
C SER A 175 -36.52 34.87 20.70
N ARG A 176 -37.72 35.10 20.18
CA ARG A 176 -38.51 36.31 20.26
C ARG A 176 -38.65 36.65 21.74
N LYS A 177 -37.62 37.24 22.34
CA LYS A 177 -37.78 38.07 23.54
C LYS A 177 -38.22 39.44 23.07
N THR A 178 -39.54 39.51 22.92
CA THR A 178 -40.37 40.66 23.26
C THR A 178 -39.63 41.76 24.04
N SER A 179 -39.59 42.94 23.41
CA SER A 179 -40.00 44.22 24.00
C SER A 179 -39.57 44.51 25.43
N LYS A 180 -38.64 45.45 25.58
CA LYS A 180 -38.87 46.61 26.47
C LYS A 180 -38.06 47.81 26.01
N ALA A 181 -38.81 48.86 25.65
CA ALA A 181 -38.34 50.21 25.44
C ALA A 181 -37.67 50.78 26.71
N GLY A 182 -36.70 51.67 26.53
CA GLY A 182 -36.19 52.54 27.58
C GLY A 182 -34.74 52.98 27.36
N PRO A 183 -34.47 54.27 27.10
CA PRO A 183 -33.13 54.81 27.00
C PRO A 183 -32.65 55.24 28.39
N SER A 184 -31.42 54.86 28.74
CA SER A 184 -30.69 55.57 29.79
C SER A 184 -29.19 55.41 29.59
N PHE A 185 -28.66 56.47 28.97
CA PHE A 185 -27.31 56.97 29.11
C PHE A 185 -26.85 56.87 30.58
N GLN A 186 -25.75 56.18 30.88
CA GLN A 186 -24.91 56.45 32.05
C GLN A 186 -23.45 56.24 31.64
N LEU A 187 -22.84 57.36 31.29
CA LEU A 187 -21.42 57.61 31.37
C LEU A 187 -21.01 57.44 32.85
N LYS A 188 -20.14 56.49 33.18
CA LYS A 188 -19.48 56.46 34.49
C LYS A 188 -17.99 56.20 34.38
N ALA A 189 -17.29 57.14 35.00
CA ALA A 189 -15.87 57.44 34.98
C ALA A 189 -14.94 56.31 35.46
N LEU A 190 -13.66 56.51 35.10
CA LEU A 190 -12.48 55.93 35.72
C LEU A 190 -12.60 55.84 37.25
N GLY A 191 -12.13 54.72 37.79
CA GLY A 191 -11.91 54.53 39.23
C GLY A 191 -10.96 53.37 39.48
N SER A 192 -9.69 53.72 39.70
CA SER A 192 -8.64 52.91 40.32
C SER A 192 -9.06 52.39 41.70
N SER A 193 -8.77 51.12 42.02
CA SER A 193 -8.20 50.64 43.30
C SER A 193 -8.16 49.10 43.28
N GLN A 194 -7.00 48.44 43.26
CA GLN A 194 -6.18 47.99 44.41
C GLN A 194 -6.84 46.95 45.32
N HIS A 195 -6.18 45.77 45.42
CA HIS A 195 -6.07 44.86 46.58
C HIS A 195 -7.36 44.26 47.19
N SER A 196 -7.42 43.04 47.74
CA SER A 196 -6.58 41.84 47.86
C SER A 196 -7.51 40.76 48.50
N PRO A 197 -7.05 39.61 49.03
CA PRO A 197 -7.74 38.32 48.91
C PRO A 197 -8.66 38.00 50.10
N GLN A 198 -9.55 37.01 49.96
CA GLN A 198 -9.98 36.09 51.03
C GLN A 198 -10.96 35.06 50.42
N ARG A 199 -10.65 33.77 50.49
CA ARG A 199 -10.89 32.84 51.62
C ARG A 199 -12.26 32.20 51.47
N GLY A 200 -12.22 30.87 51.42
CA GLY A 200 -13.32 30.04 50.97
C GLY A 200 -14.56 30.05 51.86
N ARG A 201 -15.60 29.44 51.32
CA ARG A 201 -16.69 28.88 52.11
C ARG A 201 -17.33 27.74 51.35
N GLN A 202 -17.18 26.55 51.93
CA GLN A 202 -18.09 25.44 51.72
C GLN A 202 -19.51 25.93 52.03
N HIS A 203 -20.44 25.67 51.12
CA HIS A 203 -21.85 25.56 51.48
C HIS A 203 -22.42 24.35 50.74
N ALA A 204 -22.51 23.26 51.48
CA ALA A 204 -23.55 22.27 51.27
C ALA A 204 -24.90 23.00 51.42
N ASN A 205 -25.75 22.88 50.41
CA ASN A 205 -27.16 23.21 50.56
C ASN A 205 -27.99 22.05 50.03
N ALA A 206 -28.64 21.40 50.99
CA ALA A 206 -29.70 20.44 50.81
C ALA A 206 -31.01 21.15 50.44
N ARG A 207 -31.95 20.35 49.93
CA ARG A 207 -33.39 20.62 49.76
C ARG A 207 -33.78 21.63 48.68
N ASN A 208 -34.45 21.14 47.63
CA ASN A 208 -35.91 21.05 47.72
C ASN A 208 -36.47 20.19 46.57
N SER A 209 -37.22 19.19 47.02
CA SER A 209 -38.27 18.47 46.32
C SER A 209 -39.30 19.43 45.72
N SER A 210 -39.49 19.35 44.41
CA SER A 210 -40.70 19.77 43.72
C SER A 210 -40.94 18.77 42.61
N SER A 211 -41.79 17.79 42.92
CA SER A 211 -42.27 16.77 42.02
C SER A 211 -43.26 17.40 41.05
N GLU A 212 -42.78 18.00 39.97
CA GLU A 212 -43.59 18.21 38.78
C GLU A 212 -43.53 16.95 37.92
N CYS A 213 -44.62 16.20 37.94
CA CYS A 213 -44.91 15.11 37.01
C CYS A 213 -45.15 15.72 35.61
N LEU A 214 -44.07 16.12 34.95
CA LEU A 214 -44.10 16.55 33.56
C LEU A 214 -44.28 15.29 32.70
N VAL A 215 -45.50 15.10 32.20
CA VAL A 215 -45.84 14.12 31.16
C VAL A 215 -44.96 14.41 29.94
N ARG A 216 -43.83 13.70 29.88
CA ARG A 216 -42.90 13.74 28.76
C ARG A 216 -43.60 13.03 27.60
N PRO A 217 -43.89 13.70 26.47
CA PRO A 217 -44.42 13.00 25.30
C PRO A 217 -43.45 11.87 24.93
N PRO A 218 -43.93 10.75 24.38
CA PRO A 218 -43.10 9.61 24.04
C PRO A 218 -41.98 10.10 23.12
N SER A 219 -40.80 10.28 23.71
CA SER A 219 -39.58 10.59 22.99
C SER A 219 -39.35 9.36 22.13
N LEU A 220 -39.72 9.50 20.85
CA LEU A 220 -39.39 8.62 19.75
C LEU A 220 -37.97 8.11 19.99
N LEU A 221 -37.91 6.87 20.47
CA LEU A 221 -36.71 6.11 20.71
C LEU A 221 -36.18 5.71 19.33
N THR A 222 -35.75 6.68 18.54
CA THR A 222 -34.95 6.46 17.34
C THR A 222 -33.57 6.02 17.82
N LYS A 223 -33.54 4.77 18.26
CA LYS A 223 -32.37 4.00 18.61
C LYS A 223 -31.39 4.19 17.46
N SER A 224 -30.34 4.95 17.70
CA SER A 224 -29.28 5.29 16.77
C SER A 224 -28.41 4.05 16.49
N VAL A 225 -29.03 3.04 15.88
CA VAL A 225 -28.39 1.80 15.44
C VAL A 225 -27.73 2.06 14.09
N ALA A 226 -26.73 2.93 14.04
CA ALA A 226 -25.91 3.11 12.84
C ALA A 226 -24.68 3.98 13.10
N LYS A 227 -23.59 3.43 13.68
CA LYS A 227 -22.26 4.04 13.47
C LYS A 227 -21.01 3.20 13.79
N SER A 228 -21.12 1.92 14.15
CA SER A 228 -19.93 1.14 14.53
C SER A 228 -19.31 0.27 13.40
N SER A 229 -19.98 0.03 12.27
CA SER A 229 -19.48 -0.91 11.23
C SER A 229 -18.28 -0.38 10.43
N SER A 230 -18.29 0.92 10.10
CA SER A 230 -17.41 1.49 9.07
C SER A 230 -15.89 1.35 9.33
N ALA A 231 -15.46 1.38 10.59
CA ALA A 231 -14.03 1.32 10.91
C ALA A 231 -13.44 -0.09 10.77
N SER A 232 -14.25 -1.15 10.95
CA SER A 232 -13.80 -2.53 10.80
C SER A 232 -13.66 -2.90 9.32
N ASP A 233 -14.67 -2.54 8.52
CA ASP A 233 -14.72 -2.84 7.08
C ASP A 233 -13.52 -2.24 6.34
N ARG A 234 -13.15 -1.00 6.70
CA ARG A 234 -11.97 -0.33 6.14
C ARG A 234 -10.67 -1.06 6.46
N ARG A 235 -10.51 -1.60 7.67
CA ARG A 235 -9.29 -2.34 8.06
C ARG A 235 -9.17 -3.64 7.30
N ILE A 236 -10.28 -4.35 7.11
CA ILE A 236 -10.32 -5.60 6.34
C ILE A 236 -9.89 -5.33 4.90
N LEU A 237 -10.40 -4.27 4.30
CA LEU A 237 -10.08 -3.90 2.92
C LEU A 237 -8.61 -3.51 2.72
N TRP A 238 -8.04 -2.71 3.63
CA TRP A 238 -6.60 -2.41 3.60
C TRP A 238 -5.74 -3.65 3.82
N SER A 239 -6.18 -4.57 4.68
CA SER A 239 -5.50 -5.85 4.87
C SER A 239 -5.52 -6.68 3.58
N LEU A 240 -6.64 -6.70 2.85
CA LEU A 240 -6.75 -7.40 1.57
C LEU A 240 -5.80 -6.79 0.52
N ILE A 241 -5.78 -5.46 0.39
CA ILE A 241 -4.87 -4.76 -0.53
C ILE A 241 -3.40 -5.09 -0.20
N ALA A 242 -3.03 -5.02 1.07
CA ALA A 242 -1.68 -5.37 1.52
C ALA A 242 -1.34 -6.84 1.20
N MET A 243 -2.28 -7.76 1.41
CA MET A 243 -2.08 -9.18 1.10
C MET A 243 -1.86 -9.44 -0.40
N ILE A 244 -2.67 -8.83 -1.26
CA ILE A 244 -2.51 -8.93 -2.72
C ILE A 244 -1.14 -8.39 -3.14
N LEU A 245 -0.74 -7.25 -2.58
CA LEU A 245 0.55 -6.63 -2.85
C LEU A 245 1.72 -7.54 -2.41
N LEU A 246 1.68 -8.07 -1.19
CA LEU A 246 2.70 -8.97 -0.65
C LEU A 246 2.81 -10.25 -1.50
N GLY A 247 1.67 -10.86 -1.83
CA GLY A 247 1.61 -12.05 -2.69
C GLY A 247 2.23 -11.79 -4.06
N GLY A 248 1.89 -10.67 -4.70
CA GLY A 248 2.51 -10.26 -5.96
C GLY A 248 4.03 -10.11 -5.84
N CYS A 249 4.51 -9.39 -4.82
CA CYS A 249 5.94 -9.16 -4.64
C CYS A 249 6.70 -10.47 -4.43
N ALA A 250 6.11 -11.44 -3.71
CA ALA A 250 6.73 -12.73 -3.49
C ALA A 250 6.84 -13.56 -4.78
N VAL A 251 5.79 -13.56 -5.62
CA VAL A 251 5.80 -14.19 -6.96
C VAL A 251 6.89 -13.56 -7.85
N GLY A 252 6.98 -12.23 -7.88
CA GLY A 252 8.00 -11.51 -8.63
C GLY A 252 9.43 -11.82 -8.13
N ALA A 253 9.62 -11.90 -6.81
CA ALA A 253 10.91 -12.26 -6.21
C ALA A 253 11.36 -13.67 -6.62
N VAL A 254 10.45 -14.66 -6.67
CA VAL A 254 10.77 -16.01 -7.14
C VAL A 254 11.24 -15.98 -8.61
N GLY A 255 10.54 -15.25 -9.48
CA GLY A 255 10.95 -15.06 -10.87
C GLY A 255 12.35 -14.42 -10.99
N ALA A 256 12.59 -13.36 -10.22
CA ALA A 256 13.87 -12.66 -10.19
C ALA A 256 15.03 -13.55 -9.72
N VAL A 257 14.84 -14.32 -8.64
CA VAL A 257 15.87 -15.20 -8.10
C VAL A 257 16.24 -16.29 -9.12
N ARG A 258 15.26 -16.87 -9.83
CA ARG A 258 15.53 -17.90 -10.84
C ARG A 258 16.40 -17.39 -11.98
N ILE A 259 16.11 -16.20 -12.50
CA ILE A 259 16.92 -15.58 -13.55
C ILE A 259 18.28 -15.18 -13.00
N ALA A 260 18.33 -14.61 -11.79
CA ALA A 260 19.56 -14.18 -11.16
C ALA A 260 20.54 -15.34 -10.98
N ILE A 261 20.10 -16.52 -10.52
CA ILE A 261 20.98 -17.69 -10.33
C ILE A 261 21.71 -18.06 -11.63
N VAL A 262 21.04 -18.00 -12.78
CA VAL A 262 21.64 -18.32 -14.09
C VAL A 262 22.56 -17.20 -14.57
N ALA A 263 22.14 -15.95 -14.42
CA ALA A 263 22.88 -14.79 -14.93
C ALA A 263 24.06 -14.34 -14.04
N PHE A 264 24.02 -14.61 -12.74
CA PHE A 264 25.00 -14.17 -11.75
C PHE A 264 26.44 -14.59 -12.03
N PRO A 265 26.75 -15.84 -12.45
CA PRO A 265 28.11 -16.21 -12.82
C PRO A 265 28.59 -15.50 -14.09
N ALA A 266 27.71 -15.22 -15.06
CA ALA A 266 28.09 -14.65 -16.34
C ALA A 266 28.29 -13.13 -16.32
N ILE A 267 27.49 -12.38 -15.55
CA ILE A 267 27.44 -10.92 -15.65
C ILE A 267 28.04 -10.27 -14.41
N ARG A 268 29.23 -9.66 -14.53
CA ARG A 268 29.91 -8.98 -13.41
C ARG A 268 29.07 -7.83 -12.83
N THR A 269 28.44 -7.02 -13.67
CA THR A 269 27.61 -5.88 -13.23
C THR A 269 26.43 -6.33 -12.39
N LEU A 270 25.84 -7.49 -12.72
CA LEU A 270 24.73 -8.04 -11.95
C LEU A 270 25.15 -8.33 -10.50
N ARG A 271 26.37 -8.84 -10.26
CA ARG A 271 26.86 -9.11 -8.91
C ARG A 271 26.88 -7.85 -8.05
N PHE A 272 27.39 -6.74 -8.59
CA PHE A 272 27.40 -5.45 -7.89
C PHE A 272 25.98 -4.96 -7.57
N ILE A 273 25.05 -5.10 -8.51
CA ILE A 273 23.64 -4.72 -8.33
C ILE A 273 22.99 -5.58 -7.25
N THR A 274 23.19 -6.90 -7.28
CA THR A 274 22.64 -7.84 -6.29
C THR A 274 23.20 -7.55 -4.89
N PHE A 275 24.51 -7.30 -4.76
CA PHE A 275 25.08 -6.94 -3.47
C PHE A 275 24.55 -5.59 -2.97
N GLY A 276 24.46 -4.58 -3.85
CA GLY A 276 23.92 -3.27 -3.50
C GLY A 276 22.45 -3.33 -3.05
N SER A 277 21.61 -4.08 -3.77
CA SER A 277 20.18 -4.19 -3.46
C SER A 277 19.92 -4.97 -2.16
N LEU A 278 20.69 -6.02 -1.88
CA LEU A 278 20.58 -6.79 -0.64
C LEU A 278 21.22 -6.09 0.57
N LEU A 279 22.19 -5.21 0.35
CA LEU A 279 22.82 -4.45 1.43
C LEU A 279 21.85 -3.49 2.11
N ILE A 280 20.93 -2.87 1.36
CA ILE A 280 19.95 -1.91 1.90
C ILE A 280 19.08 -2.51 3.02
N PRO A 281 18.34 -3.63 2.82
CA PRO A 281 17.54 -4.22 3.89
C PRO A 281 18.39 -4.75 5.04
N VAL A 282 19.60 -5.26 4.77
CA VAL A 282 20.54 -5.70 5.82
C VAL A 282 20.96 -4.52 6.71
N VAL A 283 21.38 -3.41 6.12
CA VAL A 283 21.74 -2.18 6.85
C VAL A 283 20.53 -1.66 7.64
N TYR A 284 19.33 -1.67 7.06
CA TYR A 284 18.11 -1.29 7.77
C TYR A 284 17.86 -2.17 9.01
N ILE A 285 17.98 -3.50 8.88
CA ILE A 285 17.80 -4.44 9.99
C ILE A 285 18.86 -4.21 11.08
N VAL A 286 20.12 -3.97 10.70
CA VAL A 286 21.21 -3.68 11.62
C VAL A 286 20.95 -2.38 12.37
N LEU A 287 20.60 -1.29 11.68
CA LEU A 287 20.29 0.01 12.28
C LEU A 287 19.06 -0.07 13.19
N ALA A 288 18.02 -0.81 12.79
CA ALA A 288 16.84 -1.03 13.61
C ALA A 288 17.17 -1.83 14.88
N SER A 289 18.01 -2.86 14.75
CA SER A 289 18.49 -3.67 15.88
C SER A 289 19.36 -2.85 16.84
N LEU A 290 20.32 -2.08 16.32
CA LEU A 290 21.17 -1.18 17.11
C LEU A 290 20.32 -0.12 17.83
N SER A 291 19.33 0.47 17.15
CA SER A 291 18.41 1.41 17.78
C SER A 291 17.64 0.79 18.95
N CYS A 292 17.28 -0.50 18.84
CA CYS A 292 16.66 -1.24 19.94
C CYS A 292 17.64 -1.54 21.08
N LEU A 293 18.92 -1.80 20.79
CA LEU A 293 19.96 -2.03 21.81
C LEU A 293 20.35 -0.75 22.56
N PHE A 294 20.38 0.40 21.89
CA PHE A 294 20.76 1.69 22.48
C PHE A 294 19.60 2.48 23.09
N SER A 295 18.35 2.14 22.75
CA SER A 295 17.19 2.64 23.50
C SER A 295 17.25 1.99 24.88
N GLY A 296 17.84 2.71 25.85
CA GLY A 296 18.05 2.20 27.21
C GLY A 296 16.78 1.60 27.84
N PRO A 297 16.92 0.82 28.93
CA PRO A 297 15.81 0.12 29.55
C PRO A 297 14.64 1.09 29.77
N CYS A 298 13.51 0.81 29.14
CA CYS A 298 12.32 1.67 29.16
C CYS A 298 11.90 1.88 30.63
N LYS A 299 12.33 2.99 31.25
CA LYS A 299 11.93 3.40 32.59
C LYS A 299 10.55 4.04 32.50
N GLY A 300 9.53 3.21 32.47
CA GLY A 300 8.14 3.66 32.47
C GLY A 300 7.20 2.53 32.10
N SER A 301 6.07 2.44 32.79
CA SER A 301 5.00 1.45 32.59
C SER A 301 4.29 1.54 31.23
N ASP A 302 4.74 2.42 30.33
CA ASP A 302 4.27 2.40 28.96
C ASP A 302 4.96 1.24 28.26
N PRO A 303 4.20 0.20 27.86
CA PRO A 303 4.80 -0.97 27.27
C PRO A 303 5.52 -0.53 25.99
N CYS A 304 6.84 -0.67 26.01
CA CYS A 304 7.68 -0.90 24.84
C CYS A 304 7.26 -2.19 24.08
N SER A 305 5.96 -2.49 24.04
CA SER A 305 5.26 -3.40 23.14
C SER A 305 5.28 -2.77 21.74
N ARG A 306 6.49 -2.62 21.20
CA ARG A 306 6.65 -2.70 19.75
C ARG A 306 6.20 -4.10 19.39
N ASN A 307 4.96 -4.19 18.92
CA ASN A 307 4.40 -5.43 18.45
C ASN A 307 5.39 -6.04 17.43
N PRO A 308 6.05 -7.18 17.73
CA PRO A 308 7.11 -7.73 16.88
C PRO A 308 6.60 -7.99 15.46
N VAL A 309 5.29 -8.24 15.32
CA VAL A 309 4.61 -8.37 14.03
C VAL A 309 4.71 -7.09 13.20
N GLN A 310 4.55 -5.91 13.80
CA GLN A 310 4.69 -4.64 13.07
C GLN A 310 6.13 -4.40 12.62
N GLY A 311 7.12 -4.78 13.43
CA GLY A 311 8.53 -4.72 13.05
C GLY A 311 8.84 -5.63 11.86
N ALA A 312 8.42 -6.90 11.94
CA ALA A 312 8.57 -7.86 10.86
C ALA A 312 7.88 -7.41 9.57
N LEU A 313 6.66 -6.87 9.65
CA LEU A 313 5.94 -6.34 8.48
C LEU A 313 6.68 -5.16 7.83
N LYS A 314 7.27 -4.26 8.63
CA LYS A 314 8.08 -3.15 8.09
C LYS A 314 9.33 -3.65 7.37
N ILE A 315 10.06 -4.60 7.97
CA ILE A 315 11.24 -5.21 7.36
C ILE A 315 10.86 -5.93 6.07
N CYS A 316 9.80 -6.73 6.10
CA CYS A 316 9.28 -7.43 4.93
C CYS A 316 8.90 -6.44 3.83
N PHE A 317 8.20 -5.35 4.16
CA PHE A 317 7.87 -4.29 3.20
C PHE A 317 9.11 -3.68 2.54
N TRP A 318 10.13 -3.29 3.33
CA TRP A 318 11.37 -2.73 2.78
C TRP A 318 12.14 -3.72 1.91
N PHE A 319 12.24 -4.98 2.35
CA PHE A 319 12.86 -6.04 1.56
C PHE A 319 12.14 -6.25 0.24
N LEU A 320 10.80 -6.26 0.25
CA LEU A 320 10.02 -6.39 -0.98
C LEU A 320 10.26 -5.18 -1.87
N VAL A 321 10.15 -3.95 -1.38
CA VAL A 321 10.48 -2.75 -2.18
C VAL A 321 11.87 -2.85 -2.81
N ALA A 322 12.89 -3.27 -2.06
CA ALA A 322 14.23 -3.46 -2.59
C ALA A 322 14.30 -4.54 -3.69
N MET A 323 13.60 -5.67 -3.51
CA MET A 323 13.56 -6.75 -4.52
C MET A 323 12.87 -6.33 -5.82
N LEU A 324 11.90 -5.42 -5.77
CA LEU A 324 11.22 -4.94 -6.97
C LEU A 324 12.12 -4.02 -7.77
N LEU A 325 12.78 -3.08 -7.08
CA LEU A 325 13.77 -2.21 -7.71
C LEU A 325 14.93 -3.03 -8.27
N TYR A 326 15.34 -4.08 -7.55
CA TYR A 326 16.37 -5.01 -8.01
C TYR A 326 15.98 -5.71 -9.33
N MET A 327 14.72 -6.11 -9.49
CA MET A 327 14.27 -6.80 -10.69
C MET A 327 14.44 -5.95 -11.96
N ASP A 328 14.14 -4.64 -11.92
CA ASP A 328 14.31 -3.75 -13.08
C ASP A 328 15.77 -3.70 -13.54
N TRP A 329 16.69 -3.64 -12.58
CA TRP A 329 18.13 -3.64 -12.83
C TRP A 329 18.67 -5.02 -13.23
N LEU A 330 18.11 -6.09 -12.67
CA LEU A 330 18.42 -7.47 -13.06
C LEU A 330 18.10 -7.69 -14.54
N LEU A 331 16.88 -7.34 -14.98
CA LEU A 331 16.48 -7.47 -16.39
C LEU A 331 17.33 -6.60 -17.31
N SER A 332 17.69 -5.39 -16.86
CA SER A 332 18.59 -4.51 -17.60
C SER A 332 19.98 -5.10 -17.79
N ALA A 333 20.53 -5.70 -16.73
CA ALA A 333 21.84 -6.32 -16.79
C ALA A 333 21.84 -7.53 -17.74
N VAL A 334 20.78 -8.34 -17.73
CA VAL A 334 20.63 -9.52 -18.59
C VAL A 334 20.47 -9.14 -20.06
N THR A 335 19.62 -8.14 -20.35
CA THR A 335 19.37 -7.66 -21.72
C THR A 335 20.47 -6.76 -22.26
N GLY A 336 21.23 -6.10 -21.39
CA GLY A 336 22.16 -5.04 -21.77
C GLY A 336 21.46 -3.69 -22.03
N ASN A 337 20.15 -3.58 -21.83
CA ASN A 337 19.36 -2.37 -22.06
C ASN A 337 19.08 -1.64 -20.73
N TRP A 338 20.02 -0.79 -20.31
CA TRP A 338 19.96 -0.07 -19.04
C TRP A 338 18.84 0.95 -18.93
N TRP A 339 18.46 1.57 -20.05
CA TRP A 339 17.40 2.58 -20.07
C TRP A 339 16.01 1.95 -20.05
N GLY A 340 15.88 0.73 -20.59
CA GLY A 340 14.60 0.06 -20.76
C GLY A 340 13.81 0.53 -21.97
N PHE A 341 14.46 1.14 -22.97
CA PHE A 341 13.74 1.55 -24.19
C PHE A 341 13.41 0.34 -25.07
N PRO A 342 12.19 0.25 -25.63
CA PRO A 342 11.79 -0.88 -26.46
C PRO A 342 12.30 -0.74 -27.91
N HIS A 343 13.60 -0.56 -28.11
CA HIS A 343 14.17 -0.40 -29.45
C HIS A 343 14.03 -1.67 -30.29
N ASP A 344 14.29 -2.82 -29.67
CA ASP A 344 14.36 -4.12 -30.35
C ASP A 344 13.01 -4.86 -30.40
N LEU A 345 11.95 -4.30 -29.82
CA LEU A 345 10.63 -4.93 -29.82
C LEU A 345 9.94 -4.76 -31.19
N PRO A 346 9.11 -5.74 -31.63
CA PRO A 346 8.18 -5.53 -32.75
C PRO A 346 7.22 -4.36 -32.52
N ARG A 347 6.67 -3.78 -33.60
CA ARG A 347 5.79 -2.59 -33.52
C ARG A 347 4.57 -2.79 -32.60
N GLY A 348 3.96 -3.98 -32.62
CA GLY A 348 2.83 -4.31 -31.74
C GLY A 348 3.19 -4.28 -30.26
N ASP A 349 4.34 -4.86 -29.92
CA ASP A 349 4.83 -4.92 -28.54
C ASP A 349 5.28 -3.55 -28.02
N LYS A 350 5.81 -2.67 -28.90
CA LYS A 350 6.07 -1.27 -28.52
C LYS A 350 4.79 -0.53 -28.12
N ILE A 351 3.69 -0.76 -28.84
CA ILE A 351 2.39 -0.16 -28.51
C ILE A 351 1.91 -0.71 -27.17
N LEU A 352 2.00 -2.03 -26.96
CA LEU A 352 1.62 -2.68 -25.71
C LEU A 352 2.45 -2.14 -24.53
N TYR A 353 3.76 -1.99 -24.71
CA TYR A 353 4.70 -1.42 -23.74
C TYR A 353 4.28 -0.02 -23.29
N TRP A 354 4.06 0.90 -24.23
CA TRP A 354 3.70 2.29 -23.91
C TRP A 354 2.27 2.40 -23.38
N THR A 355 1.35 1.56 -23.87
CA THR A 355 -0.02 1.47 -23.38
C THR A 355 -0.03 1.01 -21.92
N TYR A 356 0.69 -0.06 -21.59
CA TYR A 356 0.84 -0.52 -20.22
C TYR A 356 1.46 0.56 -19.33
N PHE A 357 2.56 1.18 -19.78
CA PHE A 357 3.23 2.25 -19.06
C PHE A 357 2.27 3.42 -18.77
N GLY A 358 1.52 3.89 -19.76
CA GLY A 358 0.55 4.97 -19.60
C GLY A 358 -0.62 4.60 -18.68
N LEU A 359 -1.22 3.43 -18.87
CA LEU A 359 -2.34 2.94 -18.07
C LEU A 359 -1.99 2.85 -16.58
N LYS A 360 -0.78 2.38 -16.25
CA LYS A 360 -0.28 2.29 -14.87
C LYS A 360 -0.10 3.66 -14.20
N ARG A 361 -0.06 4.75 -14.98
CA ARG A 361 0.13 6.13 -14.53
C ARG A 361 -1.15 6.93 -14.44
N ILE A 362 -2.29 6.38 -14.87
CA ILE A 362 -3.58 7.05 -14.80
C ILE A 362 -3.92 7.45 -13.36
N ALA A 363 -3.51 6.66 -12.36
CA ALA A 363 -3.66 7.03 -10.94
C ALA A 363 -3.00 8.36 -10.54
N LEU A 364 -2.05 8.91 -11.30
CA LEU A 364 -1.50 10.25 -11.03
C LEU A 364 -2.51 11.35 -11.29
N LEU A 365 -3.46 11.12 -12.21
CA LEU A 365 -4.48 12.08 -12.59
C LEU A 365 -5.65 12.11 -11.60
N SER A 366 -5.56 11.41 -10.47
CA SER A 366 -6.59 11.43 -9.44
C SER A 366 -6.68 12.82 -8.81
N SER A 367 -7.91 13.38 -8.79
CA SER A 367 -8.20 14.74 -8.33
C SER A 367 -9.18 14.80 -7.16
#